data_AF-A0A3S9SIR9-F1
#
_entry.id   AF-A0A3S9SIR9-F1
#
_cell.length_a   1.000
_cell.length_b   1.000
_cell.length_c   1.000
_cell.angle_alpha   90.00
_cell.angle_beta   90.00
_cell.angle_gamma   90.00
#
_symmetry.space_group_name_H-M   'P 1'
#
loop_
_entity.id
_entity.type
_entity.pdbx_description
1 polymer ?
#
loop_
_entity_poly.entity_id
_entity_poly.type
_entity_poly.pdbx_seq_one_letter_code
_entity_poly.pdbx_strand_id
1 'polypeptide(L)'
;MLTELMKQYAASYESRKREIIEGMQQFGWKEKDIYVDKQIIQKPKELPNFIPTLQTDFNRPLSPMLKERFAFADNWKDCDVEFLGHEKINKTLRTKYFRRWIDVMRKNWEGSAPQLYSDNQLSLFAIEDRENGDYVLLVWVTPDAIEPQIWCYTGQSEQIFENLAQYFMVNRRINKPCRRTAGVG
;
A
#
# COMPACT_ATOMS: atom_id res chain seq x y z
N MET A 1 -16.62 2.46 9.98
CA MET A 1 -15.74 2.62 11.17
C MET A 1 -14.27 2.55 10.77
N LEU A 2 -13.93 3.01 9.56
CA LEU A 2 -12.55 3.10 9.05
C LEU A 2 -11.97 4.50 9.27
N THR A 3 -12.82 5.52 9.15
CA THR A 3 -12.44 6.93 9.28
C THR A 3 -11.72 7.22 10.60
N GLU A 4 -12.21 6.67 11.72
CA GLU A 4 -11.55 6.82 13.01
C GLU A 4 -10.20 6.13 13.06
N LEU A 5 -10.05 4.94 12.48
CA LEU A 5 -8.76 4.24 12.37
C LEU A 5 -7.75 5.05 11.54
N MET A 6 -8.18 5.66 10.43
CA MET A 6 -7.32 6.51 9.60
C MET A 6 -6.93 7.80 10.32
N LYS A 7 -7.84 8.47 11.03
CA LYS A 7 -7.49 9.62 11.88
C LYS A 7 -6.45 9.25 12.94
N GLN A 8 -6.67 8.10 13.57
CA GLN A 8 -5.81 7.54 14.58
C GLN A 8 -4.42 7.13 14.05
N TYR A 9 -4.34 6.62 12.82
CA TYR A 9 -3.09 6.37 12.11
C TYR A 9 -2.42 7.70 11.74
N ALA A 10 -3.15 8.67 11.19
CA ALA A 10 -2.61 9.97 10.82
C ALA A 10 -1.99 10.68 12.04
N ALA A 11 -2.68 10.66 13.18
CA ALA A 11 -2.23 11.27 14.43
C ALA A 11 -0.95 10.64 15.02
N SER A 12 -0.64 9.37 14.72
CA SER A 12 0.57 8.69 15.22
C SER A 12 1.80 8.86 14.31
N TYR A 13 1.77 9.77 13.34
CA TYR A 13 2.86 10.03 12.39
C TYR A 13 4.22 10.28 13.07
N GLU A 14 4.29 11.15 14.07
CA GLU A 14 5.57 11.45 14.73
C GLU A 14 6.17 10.24 15.47
N SER A 15 5.33 9.31 15.96
CA SER A 15 5.80 8.05 16.54
C SER A 15 6.41 7.15 15.46
N ARG A 16 5.68 6.92 14.36
CA ARG A 16 6.16 6.08 13.24
C ARG A 16 7.43 6.64 12.61
N LYS A 17 7.49 7.95 12.41
CA LYS A 17 8.69 8.63 11.90
C LYS A 17 9.89 8.37 12.81
N ARG A 18 9.71 8.48 14.13
CA ARG A 18 10.78 8.20 15.09
C ARG A 18 11.24 6.75 15.03
N GLU A 19 10.30 5.81 14.98
CA GLU A 19 10.60 4.37 14.85
C GLU A 19 11.41 4.06 13.58
N ILE A 20 11.10 4.72 12.45
CA ILE A 20 11.87 4.57 11.20
C ILE A 20 13.30 5.10 11.38
N ILE A 21 13.46 6.29 11.99
CA ILE A 21 14.78 6.89 12.23
C ILE A 21 15.61 6.00 13.16
N GLU A 22 15.04 5.56 14.29
CA GLU A 22 15.69 4.67 15.25
C GLU A 22 16.07 3.34 14.59
N GLY A 23 15.17 2.78 13.76
CA GLY A 23 15.43 1.59 12.97
C GLY A 23 16.63 1.75 12.05
N MET A 24 16.71 2.82 11.27
CA MET A 24 17.85 3.08 10.36
C MET A 24 19.16 3.33 11.12
N GLN A 25 19.11 4.02 12.26
CA GLN A 25 20.29 4.24 13.11
C GLN A 25 20.89 2.93 13.63
N GLN A 26 20.07 1.92 13.92
CA GLN A 26 20.55 0.58 14.31
C GLN A 26 21.38 -0.10 13.20
N PHE A 27 21.18 0.26 11.93
CA PHE A 27 22.00 -0.21 10.80
C PHE A 27 23.19 0.71 10.47
N GLY A 28 23.49 1.67 11.35
CA GLY A 28 24.67 2.54 11.22
C GLY A 28 24.42 3.81 10.40
N TRP A 29 23.18 4.13 10.04
CA TRP A 29 22.85 5.38 9.38
C TRP A 29 22.96 6.56 10.36
N LYS A 30 23.52 7.68 9.89
CA LYS A 30 23.54 8.92 10.65
C LYS A 30 22.24 9.66 10.40
N GLU A 31 21.70 10.30 11.44
CA GLU A 31 20.40 10.98 11.38
C GLU A 31 20.29 12.00 10.23
N LYS A 32 21.36 12.76 9.97
CA LYS A 32 21.43 13.74 8.88
C LYS A 32 21.26 13.12 7.48
N ASP A 33 21.52 11.82 7.34
CA ASP A 33 21.47 11.08 6.09
C ASP A 33 20.14 10.28 5.97
N ILE A 34 19.30 10.32 7.02
CA ILE A 34 17.97 9.69 7.03
C ILE A 34 16.93 10.71 6.56
N TYR A 35 16.28 10.40 5.45
CA TYR A 35 15.14 11.15 4.94
C TYR A 35 13.85 10.36 5.17
N VAL A 36 12.85 11.03 5.75
CA VAL A 36 11.49 10.50 5.94
C VAL A 36 10.51 11.52 5.37
N ASP A 37 9.62 11.09 4.46
CA ASP A 37 8.66 12.03 3.87
C ASP A 37 7.72 12.59 4.95
N LYS A 38 7.37 13.86 4.76
CA LYS A 38 6.34 14.51 5.56
C LYS A 38 4.97 13.88 5.29
N GLN A 39 4.15 13.81 6.34
CA GLN A 39 2.75 13.50 6.16
C GLN A 39 2.06 14.61 5.34
N ILE A 40 1.44 14.23 4.22
CA ILE A 40 0.63 15.11 3.39
C ILE A 40 -0.67 14.38 3.05
N ILE A 41 -1.79 14.88 3.57
CA ILE A 41 -3.13 14.37 3.28
C ILE A 41 -3.83 15.34 2.32
N GLN A 42 -4.14 14.87 1.12
CA GLN A 42 -4.86 15.63 0.11
C GLN A 42 -6.33 15.18 0.10
N LYS A 43 -7.25 16.13 0.29
CA LYS A 43 -8.68 15.85 0.18
C LYS A 43 -9.09 15.64 -1.28
N PRO A 44 -10.08 14.76 -1.55
CA PRO A 44 -10.63 14.63 -2.89
C PRO A 44 -11.27 15.95 -3.33
N LYS A 45 -11.11 16.30 -4.61
CA LYS A 45 -11.94 17.34 -5.24
C LYS A 45 -13.37 16.83 -5.44
N GLU A 46 -13.47 15.59 -5.89
CA GLU A 46 -14.70 14.84 -6.10
C GLU A 46 -14.49 13.41 -5.63
N LEU A 47 -15.52 12.79 -5.07
CA LEU A 47 -15.45 11.40 -4.66
C LEU A 47 -15.49 10.50 -5.90
N PRO A 48 -14.50 9.61 -6.09
CA PRO A 48 -14.58 8.62 -7.15
C PRO A 48 -15.72 7.63 -6.86
N ASN A 49 -16.36 7.12 -7.91
CA ASN A 49 -17.41 6.10 -7.79
C ASN A 49 -16.87 4.68 -8.03
N PHE A 50 -15.65 4.58 -8.56
CA PHE A 50 -14.99 3.34 -8.90
C PHE A 50 -13.50 3.41 -8.59
N ILE A 51 -12.82 2.28 -8.70
CA ILE A 51 -11.38 2.15 -8.65
C ILE A 51 -10.86 1.38 -9.88
N PRO A 52 -9.82 1.87 -10.56
CA PRO A 52 -9.24 1.18 -11.71
C PRO A 52 -8.60 -0.15 -11.32
N THR A 53 -8.74 -1.16 -12.17
CA THR A 53 -8.08 -2.46 -11.99
C THR A 53 -6.88 -2.61 -12.93
N LEU A 54 -6.11 -3.69 -12.80
CA LEU A 54 -5.03 -4.01 -13.75
C LEU A 54 -5.60 -4.21 -15.16
N GLN A 55 -6.84 -4.67 -15.27
CA GLN A 55 -7.54 -4.78 -16.54
C GLN A 55 -7.96 -3.37 -17.01
N THR A 56 -7.48 -2.97 -18.19
CA THR A 56 -7.49 -1.57 -18.65
C THR A 56 -8.90 -1.00 -18.88
N ASP A 57 -9.85 -1.85 -19.24
CA ASP A 57 -11.25 -1.53 -19.54
C ASP A 57 -12.21 -1.94 -18.42
N PHE A 58 -11.69 -2.37 -17.27
CA PHE A 58 -12.49 -2.80 -16.13
C PHE A 58 -12.17 -1.98 -14.88
N ASN A 59 -13.23 -1.45 -14.28
CA ASN A 59 -13.18 -0.75 -13.00
C ASN A 59 -14.11 -1.45 -12.01
N ARG A 60 -13.75 -1.45 -10.73
CA ARG A 60 -14.63 -1.94 -9.66
C ARG A 60 -15.35 -0.79 -8.98
N PRO A 61 -16.62 -0.96 -8.56
CA PRO A 61 -17.26 0.02 -7.68
C PRO A 61 -16.46 0.14 -6.38
N LEU A 62 -16.44 1.33 -5.78
CA LEU A 62 -15.82 1.48 -4.47
C LEU A 62 -16.57 0.66 -3.41
N SER A 63 -15.83 -0.17 -2.67
CA SER A 63 -16.33 -0.80 -1.46
C SER A 63 -16.65 0.25 -0.39
N PRO A 64 -17.49 -0.07 0.62
CA PRO A 64 -17.75 0.83 1.74
C PRO A 64 -16.48 1.40 2.40
N MET A 65 -15.47 0.58 2.66
CA MET A 65 -14.20 1.05 3.24
C MET A 65 -13.39 1.91 2.27
N LEU A 66 -13.38 1.61 0.97
CA LEU A 66 -12.71 2.45 -0.01
C LEU A 66 -13.39 3.82 -0.14
N LYS A 67 -14.73 3.89 -0.04
CA LYS A 67 -15.46 5.16 0.02
C LYS A 67 -15.02 5.99 1.22
N GLU A 68 -14.96 5.37 2.41
CA GLU A 68 -14.42 6.04 3.61
C GLU A 68 -12.97 6.52 3.38
N ARG A 69 -12.11 5.68 2.77
CA ARG A 69 -10.73 6.06 2.45
C ARG A 69 -10.71 7.30 1.56
N PHE A 70 -11.28 7.24 0.37
CA PHE A 70 -11.17 8.35 -0.60
C PHE A 70 -11.83 9.63 -0.08
N ALA A 71 -12.88 9.52 0.75
CA ALA A 71 -13.45 10.68 1.45
C ALA A 71 -12.51 11.29 2.50
N PHE A 72 -11.74 10.45 3.20
CA PHE A 72 -10.74 10.93 4.14
C PHE A 72 -9.53 11.56 3.44
N ALA A 73 -8.99 10.89 2.43
CA ALA A 73 -7.83 11.33 1.65
C ALA A 73 -7.90 10.72 0.25
N ASP A 74 -7.79 11.55 -0.78
CA ASP A 74 -7.56 11.06 -2.14
C ASP A 74 -6.12 10.54 -2.24
N ASN A 75 -5.14 11.44 -2.16
CA ASN A 75 -3.73 11.08 -2.07
C ASN A 75 -3.22 11.32 -0.65
N TRP A 76 -2.43 10.38 -0.12
CA TRP A 76 -1.84 10.50 1.21
C TRP A 76 -0.40 10.00 1.20
N LYS A 77 0.55 10.91 1.43
CA LYS A 77 1.95 10.59 1.69
C LYS A 77 2.17 10.48 3.19
N ASP A 78 2.84 9.43 3.64
CA ASP A 78 3.12 9.15 5.05
C ASP A 78 4.43 8.36 5.18
N CYS A 79 5.50 9.03 5.65
CA CYS A 79 6.81 8.43 5.87
C CYS A 79 7.47 7.82 4.62
N ASP A 80 7.36 6.51 4.43
CA ASP A 80 7.85 5.75 3.28
C ASP A 80 6.70 5.39 2.32
N VAL A 81 5.44 5.50 2.76
CA VAL A 81 4.28 5.04 2.00
C VAL A 81 3.53 6.19 1.32
N GLU A 82 3.20 6.00 0.05
CA GLU A 82 2.24 6.82 -0.67
C GLU A 82 0.97 6.01 -0.96
N PHE A 83 -0.10 6.28 -0.21
CA PHE A 83 -1.44 5.82 -0.54
C PHE A 83 -1.96 6.65 -1.71
N LEU A 84 -2.20 5.98 -2.84
CA LEU A 84 -2.45 6.66 -4.09
C LEU A 84 -3.85 7.26 -4.18
N GLY A 85 -3.94 8.45 -4.77
CA GLY A 85 -5.20 9.02 -5.25
C GLY A 85 -5.71 8.34 -6.50
N HIS A 86 -7.00 8.47 -6.76
CA HIS A 86 -7.70 7.75 -7.83
C HIS A 86 -7.07 7.98 -9.21
N GLU A 87 -6.75 9.24 -9.55
CA GLU A 87 -6.09 9.57 -10.82
C GLU A 87 -4.68 8.95 -10.90
N LYS A 88 -3.96 8.93 -9.78
CA LYS A 88 -2.59 8.41 -9.72
C LYS A 88 -2.56 6.89 -9.83
N ILE A 89 -3.55 6.18 -9.28
CA ILE A 89 -3.77 4.76 -9.53
C ILE A 89 -3.91 4.52 -11.03
N ASN A 90 -4.87 5.20 -11.69
CA ASN A 90 -5.12 5.02 -13.12
C ASN A 90 -3.88 5.27 -13.98
N LYS A 91 -3.09 6.31 -13.68
CA LYS A 91 -1.84 6.60 -14.38
C LYS A 91 -0.80 5.53 -14.15
N THR A 92 -0.58 5.12 -12.90
CA THR A 92 0.49 4.19 -12.51
C THR A 92 0.29 2.81 -13.12
N LEU A 93 -0.94 2.29 -13.08
CA LEU A 93 -1.31 0.98 -13.65
C LEU A 93 -1.00 0.86 -15.15
N ARG A 94 -0.97 1.99 -15.86
CA ARG A 94 -0.71 2.06 -17.31
C ARG A 94 0.76 2.22 -17.65
N THR A 95 1.63 2.46 -16.67
CA THR A 95 3.07 2.60 -16.92
C THR A 95 3.69 1.26 -17.29
N LYS A 96 4.63 1.26 -18.24
CA LYS A 96 5.44 0.07 -18.57
C LYS A 96 6.21 -0.46 -17.36
N TYR A 97 6.62 0.46 -16.48
CA TYR A 97 7.39 0.14 -15.28
C TYR A 97 6.58 -0.70 -14.28
N PHE A 98 5.39 -0.23 -13.90
CA PHE A 98 4.53 -0.99 -12.99
C PHE A 98 4.06 -2.32 -13.59
N ARG A 99 3.72 -2.34 -14.89
CA ARG A 99 3.36 -3.58 -15.58
C ARG A 99 4.48 -4.63 -15.54
N ARG A 100 5.73 -4.19 -15.67
CA ARG A 100 6.88 -5.07 -15.52
C ARG A 100 6.97 -5.67 -14.13
N TRP A 101 6.65 -4.93 -13.06
CA TRP A 101 6.61 -5.48 -11.71
C TRP A 101 5.55 -6.57 -11.58
N ILE A 102 4.35 -6.32 -12.05
CA ILE A 102 3.25 -7.31 -12.07
C ILE A 102 3.66 -8.57 -12.85
N ASP A 103 4.28 -8.42 -14.02
CA ASP A 103 4.74 -9.56 -14.83
C ASP A 103 5.82 -10.39 -14.13
N VAL A 104 6.77 -9.71 -13.46
CA VAL A 104 7.84 -10.37 -12.70
C VAL A 104 7.25 -11.15 -11.52
N MET A 105 6.33 -10.53 -10.78
CA MET A 105 5.67 -11.15 -9.63
C MET A 105 4.86 -12.38 -10.03
N ARG A 106 4.06 -12.25 -11.10
CA ARG A 106 3.27 -13.35 -11.65
C ARG A 106 4.12 -14.55 -12.07
N LYS A 107 5.31 -14.30 -12.62
CA LYS A 107 6.19 -15.37 -13.13
C LYS A 107 7.06 -16.00 -12.06
N ASN A 108 7.51 -15.22 -11.08
CA ASN A 108 8.61 -15.61 -10.20
C ASN A 108 8.20 -15.78 -8.73
N TRP A 109 7.02 -15.32 -8.31
CA TRP A 109 6.57 -15.45 -6.93
C TRP A 109 5.30 -16.30 -6.85
N GLU A 110 5.50 -17.57 -6.50
CA GLU A 110 4.42 -18.53 -6.30
C GLU A 110 3.53 -18.14 -5.12
N GLY A 111 2.22 -18.14 -5.33
CA GLY A 111 1.23 -17.71 -4.35
C GLY A 111 0.96 -16.21 -4.32
N SER A 112 1.69 -15.40 -5.10
CA SER A 112 1.43 -13.95 -5.15
C SER A 112 0.07 -13.65 -5.78
N ALA A 113 -0.57 -12.56 -5.37
CA ALA A 113 -1.88 -12.16 -5.92
C ALA A 113 -1.89 -12.01 -7.46
N PRO A 114 -0.85 -11.43 -8.11
CA PRO A 114 -0.77 -11.42 -9.57
C PRO A 114 -0.71 -12.80 -10.23
N GLN A 115 -0.25 -13.83 -9.51
CA GLN A 115 -0.26 -15.21 -10.01
C GLN A 115 -1.62 -15.89 -9.79
N LEU A 116 -2.27 -15.63 -8.66
CA LEU A 116 -3.49 -16.32 -8.24
C LEU A 116 -4.78 -15.74 -8.84
N TYR A 117 -4.83 -14.43 -9.10
CA TYR A 117 -6.06 -13.73 -9.45
C TYR A 117 -5.98 -13.02 -10.80
N SER A 118 -7.13 -12.87 -11.46
CA SER A 118 -7.20 -12.16 -12.73
C SER A 118 -7.10 -10.64 -12.55
N ASP A 119 -6.73 -9.95 -13.62
CA ASP A 119 -6.44 -8.51 -13.60
C ASP A 119 -7.62 -7.63 -13.16
N ASN A 120 -8.86 -8.07 -13.37
CA ASN A 120 -10.08 -7.40 -12.89
C ASN A 120 -10.35 -7.56 -11.39
N GLN A 121 -9.60 -8.42 -10.69
CA GLN A 121 -9.66 -8.61 -9.24
C GLN A 121 -8.55 -7.84 -8.52
N LEU A 122 -7.66 -7.17 -9.27
CA LEU A 122 -6.45 -6.56 -8.73
C LEU A 122 -6.47 -5.05 -9.00
N SER A 123 -6.22 -4.26 -7.95
CA SER A 123 -6.02 -2.82 -8.07
C SER A 123 -4.83 -2.38 -7.23
N LEU A 124 -4.16 -1.31 -7.63
CA LEU A 124 -3.06 -0.73 -6.87
C LEU A 124 -3.60 0.21 -5.79
N PHE A 125 -3.14 0.03 -4.56
CA PHE A 125 -3.54 0.85 -3.42
C PHE A 125 -2.47 1.86 -3.01
N ALA A 126 -1.23 1.39 -2.82
CA ALA A 126 -0.14 2.19 -2.31
C ALA A 126 1.19 1.78 -2.94
N ILE A 127 2.17 2.66 -2.87
CA ILE A 127 3.58 2.37 -3.15
C ILE A 127 4.36 2.67 -1.88
N GLU A 128 5.12 1.69 -1.41
CA GLU A 128 6.00 1.82 -0.23
C GLU A 128 7.44 2.11 -0.66
N ASP A 129 7.88 1.61 -1.82
CA ASP A 129 9.20 1.90 -2.36
C ASP A 129 9.17 1.86 -3.89
N ARG A 130 9.41 3.01 -4.52
CA ARG A 130 9.43 3.12 -5.99
C ARG A 130 10.65 2.48 -6.62
N GLU A 131 11.78 2.46 -5.92
CA GLU A 131 13.05 1.96 -6.45
C GLU A 131 13.11 0.44 -6.36
N ASN A 132 12.61 -0.11 -5.25
CA ASN A 132 12.65 -1.55 -4.98
C ASN A 132 11.40 -2.31 -5.47
N GLY A 133 10.33 -1.61 -5.81
CA GLY A 133 9.10 -2.26 -6.28
C GLY A 133 8.21 -2.75 -5.15
N ASP A 134 8.25 -2.07 -4.01
CA ASP A 134 7.37 -2.38 -2.89
C ASP A 134 6.05 -1.64 -3.05
N TYR A 135 4.96 -2.41 -3.10
CA TYR A 135 3.63 -1.89 -3.37
C TYR A 135 2.56 -2.69 -2.65
N VAL A 136 1.36 -2.09 -2.57
CA VAL A 136 0.21 -2.69 -1.92
C VAL A 136 -0.92 -2.86 -2.93
N LEU A 137 -1.47 -4.07 -3.04
CA LEU A 137 -2.61 -4.38 -3.89
C LEU A 137 -3.90 -4.52 -3.07
N LEU A 138 -5.01 -4.13 -3.70
CA LEU A 138 -6.35 -4.56 -3.35
C LEU A 138 -6.68 -5.81 -4.13
N VAL A 139 -7.16 -6.84 -3.44
CA VAL A 139 -7.44 -8.16 -4.02
C VAL A 139 -8.85 -8.58 -3.69
N TRP A 140 -9.71 -8.64 -4.70
CA TRP A 140 -11.06 -9.21 -4.57
C TRP A 140 -11.00 -10.71 -4.82
N VAL A 141 -10.80 -11.49 -3.75
CA VAL A 141 -10.59 -12.95 -3.79
C VAL A 141 -11.71 -13.67 -4.54
N THR A 142 -12.94 -13.21 -4.39
CA THR A 142 -14.09 -13.68 -5.17
C THR A 142 -14.70 -12.53 -5.99
N PRO A 143 -15.36 -12.81 -7.13
CA PRO A 143 -15.99 -11.78 -7.94
C PRO A 143 -17.03 -10.93 -7.17
N ASP A 144 -17.75 -11.56 -6.24
CA ASP A 144 -18.82 -11.01 -5.41
C ASP A 144 -18.35 -10.39 -4.08
N ALA A 145 -17.06 -10.49 -3.75
CA ALA A 145 -16.52 -9.87 -2.55
C ALA A 145 -16.79 -8.36 -2.54
N ILE A 146 -17.36 -7.87 -1.43
CA ILE A 146 -17.65 -6.45 -1.23
C ILE A 146 -16.36 -5.69 -0.92
N GLU A 147 -15.63 -6.15 0.09
CA GLU A 147 -14.35 -5.57 0.50
C GLU A 147 -13.18 -6.36 -0.12
N PRO A 148 -12.13 -5.68 -0.61
CA PRO A 148 -10.90 -6.34 -1.00
C PRO A 148 -10.06 -6.71 0.23
N GLN A 149 -9.30 -7.79 0.10
CA GLN A 149 -8.12 -8.01 0.93
C GLN A 149 -7.02 -7.02 0.53
N ILE A 150 -6.10 -6.77 1.46
CA ILE A 150 -4.93 -5.92 1.26
C ILE A 150 -3.68 -6.79 1.26
N TRP A 151 -2.95 -6.80 0.16
CA TRP A 151 -1.73 -7.60 0.00
C TRP A 151 -0.54 -6.65 -0.15
N CYS A 152 0.37 -6.71 0.81
CA CYS A 152 1.56 -5.87 0.87
C CYS A 152 2.79 -6.66 0.45
N TYR A 153 3.53 -6.11 -0.51
CA TYR A 153 4.80 -6.65 -0.95
C TYR A 153 5.90 -5.66 -0.55
N THR A 154 6.70 -6.03 0.44
CA THR A 154 7.77 -5.19 0.98
C THR A 154 9.06 -6.01 1.04
N GLY A 155 10.01 -5.71 0.16
CA GLY A 155 11.20 -6.52 -0.07
C GLY A 155 10.84 -7.97 -0.45
N GLN A 156 11.22 -8.92 0.41
CA GLN A 156 10.90 -10.35 0.25
C GLN A 156 9.77 -10.82 1.20
N SER A 157 8.96 -9.88 1.70
CA SER A 157 7.83 -10.15 2.58
C SER A 157 6.52 -10.06 1.82
N GLU A 158 5.59 -10.93 2.18
CA GLU A 158 4.17 -10.73 1.90
C GLU A 158 3.42 -10.60 3.23
N GLN A 159 2.48 -9.66 3.29
CA GLN A 159 1.51 -9.57 4.37
C GLN A 159 0.11 -9.42 3.78
N ILE A 160 -0.84 -10.19 4.31
CA ILE A 160 -2.22 -10.21 3.86
C ILE A 160 -3.12 -9.74 5.00
N PHE A 161 -4.01 -8.80 4.69
CA PHE A 161 -5.04 -8.31 5.61
C PHE A 161 -6.42 -8.54 4.99
N GLU A 162 -7.39 -8.89 5.83
CA GLU A 162 -8.77 -9.15 5.41
C GLU A 162 -9.44 -7.93 4.79
N ASN A 163 -9.08 -6.73 5.23
CA ASN A 163 -9.64 -5.46 4.76
C ASN A 163 -8.82 -4.26 5.25
N LEU A 164 -9.22 -3.05 4.82
CA LEU A 164 -8.54 -1.80 5.20
C LEU A 164 -8.55 -1.53 6.71
N ALA A 165 -9.59 -1.93 7.45
CA ALA A 165 -9.63 -1.70 8.88
C ALA A 165 -8.51 -2.48 9.60
N GLN A 166 -8.32 -3.75 9.24
CA GLN A 166 -7.21 -4.54 9.78
C GLN A 166 -5.85 -3.97 9.36
N TYR A 167 -5.70 -3.57 8.09
CA TYR A 167 -4.49 -2.96 7.57
C TYR A 167 -4.07 -1.72 8.39
N PHE A 168 -4.97 -0.76 8.61
CA PHE A 168 -4.65 0.44 9.40
C PHE A 168 -4.50 0.15 10.90
N MET A 169 -5.19 -0.85 11.44
CA MET A 169 -5.04 -1.26 12.84
C MET A 169 -3.65 -1.84 13.12
N VAL A 170 -3.14 -2.70 12.24
CA VAL A 170 -1.81 -3.32 12.40
C VAL A 170 -0.71 -2.33 12.07
N ASN A 171 -0.83 -1.54 11.00
CA ASN A 171 0.18 -0.54 10.62
C ASN A 171 0.30 0.64 11.62
N ARG A 172 -0.58 0.75 12.61
CA ARG A 172 -0.34 1.61 13.79
C ARG A 172 0.72 1.08 14.75
N ARG A 173 1.06 -0.22 14.68
CA ARG A 173 1.87 -0.94 15.67
C ARG A 173 3.22 -1.42 15.13
N ILE A 174 3.55 -1.18 13.86
CA ILE A 174 4.70 -1.84 13.24
C ILE A 174 6.00 -1.09 13.59
N ASN A 175 6.61 -1.58 14.67
CA ASN A 175 8.02 -1.98 14.68
C ASN A 175 8.31 -2.75 13.38
N LYS A 176 8.88 -2.12 12.35
CA LYS A 176 9.43 -2.86 11.20
C LYS A 176 10.78 -3.40 11.68
N PRO A 177 10.95 -4.69 12.02
CA PRO A 177 12.30 -5.25 12.09
C PRO A 177 12.83 -5.14 10.67
N CYS A 178 13.75 -4.20 10.47
CA CYS A 178 14.52 -4.10 9.25
C CYS A 178 15.16 -5.48 9.02
N ARG A 179 14.71 -6.17 7.97
CA ARG A 179 15.08 -7.55 7.67
C ARG A 179 16.49 -7.59 7.08
N ARG A 180 17.43 -8.18 7.82
CA ARG A 180 18.35 -9.23 7.32
C ARG A 180 18.92 -10.00 8.50
N THR A 181 18.30 -11.13 8.83
CA THR A 181 19.06 -12.30 9.28
C THR A 181 19.67 -12.94 8.03
N ALA A 182 20.82 -12.44 7.60
CA ALA A 182 21.74 -13.28 6.85
C ALA A 182 22.46 -14.13 7.90
N GLY A 183 21.97 -15.35 8.11
CA GLY A 183 22.70 -16.37 8.81
C GLY A 183 24.01 -16.63 8.05
N VAL A 184 25.12 -16.26 8.67
CA VAL A 184 26.41 -16.90 8.43
C VAL A 184 26.55 -17.92 9.54
N GLY A 185 26.58 -19.19 9.16
CA GLY A 185 26.70 -20.35 10.04
C GLY A 185 26.45 -21.62 9.28
#